data_AF-A0A1W1DXB0-F1
#
_entry.id   AF-A0A1W1DXB0-F1
#
_cell.length_a   1.000
_cell.length_b   1.000
_cell.length_c   1.000
_cell.angle_alpha   90.00
_cell.angle_beta   90.00
_cell.angle_gamma   90.00
#
_symmetry.space_group_name_H-M   'P 1'
#
loop_
_entity.id
_entity.type
_entity.pdbx_description
1 polymer ?
#
loop_
_entity_poly.entity_id
_entity_poly.type
_entity_poly.pdbx_seq_one_letter_code
_entity_poly.pdbx_strand_id
1 'polypeptide(L)'
;MAKDLREQVRKMIIKNNSNDEIRQFMVDRYGDFVVFKPPVNKNTYLLWFAPFTFLGLVLFFFIRSLLSKKKTTQTQTIDTSKAKDLLK
;
A
#
# COMPACT_ATOMS: atom_id res chain seq x y z
N MET A 1 30.82 -14.59 -13.76
CA MET A 1 29.92 -15.28 -12.80
C MET A 1 28.65 -15.86 -13.45
N ALA A 2 28.06 -15.26 -14.49
CA ALA A 2 26.86 -15.82 -15.16
C ALA A 2 27.08 -17.01 -16.13
N LYS A 3 28.34 -17.34 -16.47
CA LYS A 3 28.66 -18.45 -17.39
C LYS A 3 28.39 -19.81 -16.75
N ASP A 4 28.64 -19.93 -15.45
CA ASP A 4 28.59 -21.18 -14.71
C ASP A 4 27.15 -21.66 -14.44
N LEU A 5 26.22 -20.73 -14.25
CA LEU A 5 24.78 -21.02 -14.17
C LEU A 5 24.23 -21.57 -15.49
N ARG A 6 24.62 -20.95 -16.61
CA ARG A 6 24.17 -21.38 -17.94
C ARG A 6 24.65 -22.80 -18.27
N GLU A 7 25.86 -23.17 -17.87
CA GLU A 7 26.35 -24.54 -18.03
C GLU A 7 25.57 -25.55 -17.19
N GLN A 8 25.24 -25.25 -15.93
CA GLN A 8 24.47 -26.16 -15.09
C GLN A 8 23.04 -26.36 -15.58
N VAL A 9 22.37 -25.29 -16.00
CA VAL A 9 21.04 -25.38 -16.64
C VAL A 9 21.12 -26.23 -17.90
N ARG A 10 22.13 -26.03 -18.75
CA ARG A 10 22.31 -26.83 -19.97
C ARG A 10 22.52 -28.32 -19.66
N LYS A 11 23.30 -28.66 -18.64
CA LYS A 11 23.50 -30.05 -18.19
C LYS A 11 22.19 -30.69 -17.73
N MET A 12 21.31 -29.95 -17.06
CA MET A 12 20.00 -30.47 -16.62
C MET A 12 18.98 -30.58 -17.77
N ILE A 13 18.99 -29.66 -18.74
CA ILE A 13 18.17 -29.78 -19.96
C ILE A 13 18.56 -31.04 -20.74
N ILE A 14 19.86 -31.31 -20.88
CA ILE A 14 20.36 -32.52 -21.56
C ILE A 14 19.96 -33.80 -20.79
N LYS A 15 19.85 -33.73 -19.47
CA LYS A 15 19.36 -34.83 -18.62
C LYS A 15 17.84 -35.04 -18.69
N ASN A 16 17.13 -34.29 -19.53
CA ASN A 16 15.69 -34.39 -19.74
C ASN A 16 14.87 -34.03 -18.48
N ASN A 17 15.43 -33.21 -17.58
CA ASN A 17 14.72 -32.70 -16.42
C ASN A 17 13.61 -31.72 -16.82
N SER A 18 12.56 -31.66 -16.00
CA SER A 18 11.46 -30.70 -16.21
C SER A 18 11.92 -29.26 -15.97
N ASN A 19 11.29 -28.31 -16.65
CA ASN A 19 11.59 -26.89 -16.46
C ASN A 19 11.37 -26.43 -15.00
N ASP A 20 10.46 -27.06 -14.27
CA ASP A 20 10.14 -26.70 -12.89
C ASP A 20 11.14 -27.29 -11.90
N GLU A 21 11.64 -28.51 -12.15
CA GLU A 21 12.74 -29.10 -11.37
C GLU A 21 14.03 -28.30 -11.53
N ILE A 22 14.33 -27.86 -12.76
CA ILE A 22 15.49 -27.02 -13.05
C ILE A 22 15.39 -25.70 -12.28
N ARG A 23 14.22 -25.07 -12.28
CA ARG A 23 13.97 -23.83 -11.53
C ARG A 23 14.14 -24.06 -10.03
N GLN A 24 13.53 -25.11 -9.49
CA GLN A 24 13.58 -25.39 -8.06
C GLN A 24 15.01 -25.68 -7.59
N PHE A 25 15.79 -26.47 -8.35
CA PHE A 25 17.20 -26.72 -8.05
C PHE A 25 18.05 -25.45 -8.14
N MET A 26 17.77 -24.57 -9.11
CA MET A 26 18.46 -23.29 -9.23
C MET A 26 18.14 -22.35 -8.06
N VAL A 27 16.88 -22.29 -7.62
CA VAL A 27 16.46 -21.49 -6.46
C VAL A 27 17.07 -22.03 -5.16
N ASP A 28 17.05 -23.34 -4.95
CA ASP A 28 17.58 -23.99 -3.75
C ASP A 28 19.09 -23.77 -3.58
N ARG A 29 19.86 -23.81 -4.68
CA ARG A 29 21.33 -23.71 -4.64
C ARG A 29 21.86 -22.28 -4.79
N TYR A 30 21.17 -21.42 -5.54
CA TYR A 30 21.66 -20.09 -5.92
C TYR A 30 20.74 -18.94 -5.48
N GLY A 31 19.59 -19.24 -4.89
CA GLY A 31 18.64 -18.26 -4.35
C GLY A 31 17.62 -17.75 -5.36
N ASP A 32 16.62 -17.04 -4.85
CA ASP A 32 15.47 -16.54 -5.62
C ASP A 32 15.83 -15.53 -6.72
N PHE A 33 17.02 -14.92 -6.65
CA PHE A 33 17.49 -13.90 -7.61
C PHE A 33 17.88 -14.47 -8.99
N VAL A 34 18.00 -15.80 -9.10
CA VAL A 34 18.30 -16.47 -10.38
C VAL A 34 17.08 -16.54 -11.28
N VAL A 35 15.89 -16.47 -10.70
CA VAL A 35 14.64 -16.45 -11.43
C VAL A 35 14.21 -15.00 -11.63
N PHE A 36 14.06 -14.57 -12.89
CA PHE A 36 13.61 -13.22 -13.26
C PHE A 36 12.17 -12.87 -12.82
N LYS A 37 11.47 -13.78 -12.13
CA LYS A 37 10.17 -13.53 -11.50
C LYS A 37 10.39 -13.42 -9.99
N PRO A 38 10.52 -12.21 -9.42
CA PRO A 38 10.44 -12.08 -7.98
C PRO A 38 9.08 -12.64 -7.53
N PRO A 39 9.03 -13.65 -6.66
CA PRO A 39 7.76 -14.10 -6.13
C PRO A 39 7.10 -12.91 -5.43
N VAL A 40 5.81 -12.71 -5.71
CA VAL A 40 4.99 -11.70 -5.01
C VAL A 40 4.85 -12.13 -3.55
N ASN A 41 5.87 -11.84 -2.75
CA ASN A 41 5.93 -12.18 -1.34
C ASN A 41 4.94 -11.29 -0.55
N LYS A 42 4.42 -11.82 0.56
CA LYS A 42 3.48 -11.10 1.45
C LYS A 42 4.01 -9.74 1.90
N ASN A 43 5.33 -9.62 2.07
CA ASN A 43 5.98 -8.36 2.44
C ASN A 43 5.86 -7.29 1.35
N THR A 44 5.90 -7.69 0.07
CA THR A 44 5.69 -6.79 -1.06
C THR A 44 4.24 -6.28 -1.07
N TYR A 45 3.26 -7.13 -0.76
CA TYR A 45 1.87 -6.70 -0.66
C TYR A 45 1.65 -5.65 0.43
N LEU A 46 2.24 -5.83 1.61
CA LEU A 46 2.12 -4.83 2.69
C LEU A 46 2.72 -3.48 2.26
N LEU A 47 3.87 -3.50 1.59
CA LEU A 47 4.52 -2.29 1.09
C LEU A 47 3.69 -1.58 0.01
N TRP A 48 3.01 -2.35 -0.84
CA TRP A 48 2.12 -1.82 -1.88
C TRP A 48 0.79 -1.29 -1.33
N PHE A 49 0.23 -1.92 -0.30
CA PHE A 49 -1.03 -1.45 0.31
C PHE A 49 -0.85 -0.29 1.28
N ALA A 50 0.33 -0.12 1.88
CA ALA A 50 0.66 0.97 2.80
C ALA A 50 0.28 2.38 2.27
N PRO A 51 0.65 2.80 1.04
CA PRO A 51 0.27 4.13 0.54
C PRO A 51 -1.24 4.31 0.40
N PHE A 52 -1.98 3.28 -0.04
CA PHE A 52 -3.44 3.35 -0.17
C PHE A 52 -4.14 3.38 1.18
N THR A 53 -3.66 2.60 2.16
CA THR A 53 -4.22 2.63 3.52
C THR A 53 -3.96 3.97 4.19
N PHE A 54 -2.75 4.52 4.05
CA PHE A 54 -2.43 5.84 4.57
C PHE A 54 -3.31 6.94 3.94
N LEU A 55 -3.44 6.93 2.61
CA LEU A 55 -4.28 7.89 1.89
C LEU A 55 -5.74 7.79 2.32
N GLY A 56 -6.28 6.57 2.45
CA GLY A 56 -7.64 6.32 2.92
C GLY A 56 -7.88 6.83 4.34
N LEU A 57 -6.93 6.62 5.26
CA LEU A 57 -7.00 7.13 6.63
C LEU A 57 -7.02 8.67 6.64
N VAL A 58 -6.11 9.32 5.91
CA VAL A 58 -6.04 10.79 5.85
C VAL A 58 -7.34 11.38 5.29
N LEU A 59 -7.86 10.84 4.19
CA LEU A 59 -9.14 11.26 3.61
C LEU A 59 -10.30 11.07 4.58
N PHE A 60 -10.36 9.93 5.28
CA PHE A 60 -11.38 9.65 6.27
C PHE A 60 -11.38 10.67 7.41
N PHE A 61 -10.20 10.94 8.00
CA PHE A 61 -10.06 11.93 9.06
C PHE A 61 -10.39 13.35 8.58
N PHE A 62 -9.96 13.72 7.37
CA PHE A 62 -10.23 15.01 6.77
C PHE A 62 -11.74 15.22 6.58
N ILE A 63 -12.44 14.27 5.96
CA ILE A 63 -13.89 14.31 5.75
C ILE A 63 -14.62 14.38 7.11
N ARG A 64 -14.22 13.55 8.08
CA ARG A 64 -14.81 13.55 9.43
C ARG A 64 -14.59 14.88 10.15
N SER A 65 -13.44 15.53 9.97
CA SER A 65 -13.14 16.85 10.55
C SER A 65 -13.99 17.96 9.94
N LEU A 66 -14.20 17.93 8.62
CA LEU A 66 -15.07 18.87 7.92
C LEU A 66 -16.54 18.71 8.33
N LEU A 67 -17.00 17.47 8.46
CA LEU A 67 -18.37 17.15 8.90
C LEU A 67 -18.60 17.44 10.39
N SER A 68 -17.54 17.49 11.20
CA SER A 68 -17.62 17.80 12.63
C SER A 68 -17.82 19.29 12.93
N LYS A 69 -17.84 20.16 11.91
CA LYS A 69 -18.25 21.56 12.05
C LYS A 69 -19.77 21.74 11.92
N LYS A 70 -20.52 21.09 12.80
CA LYS A 70 -21.92 21.43 13.10
C LYS A 70 -22.17 21.42 14.61
N LYS A 71 -21.48 22.32 15.31
CA LYS A 71 -21.96 22.86 16.58
C LYS A 71 -21.26 24.20 16.79
N THR A 72 -22.04 25.21 17.18
CA THR A 72 -21.65 26.62 17.33
C THR A 72 -21.82 27.49 16.06
N THR A 73 -22.97 27.34 15.39
CA THR A 73 -23.76 28.54 15.06
C THR A 73 -24.83 28.65 16.13
N GLN A 74 -24.38 29.02 17.32
CA GLN A 74 -25.25 29.47 18.40
C GLN A 74 -25.61 30.91 18.02
N THR A 75 -26.76 31.06 17.37
CA THR A 75 -27.67 32.20 17.46
C THR A 75 -27.05 33.47 18.06
N GLN A 76 -26.26 34.20 17.25
CA GLN A 76 -26.20 35.66 17.38
C GLN A 76 -27.49 36.22 16.76
N THR A 77 -28.62 36.01 17.43
CA THR A 77 -29.71 36.96 17.31
C THR A 77 -29.14 38.24 17.87
N ILE A 78 -28.78 39.18 16.99
CA ILE A 78 -28.65 40.59 17.35
C ILE A 78 -29.84 40.88 18.26
N ASP A 79 -29.54 41.18 19.51
CA ASP A 79 -30.49 41.31 20.61
C ASP A 79 -31.30 42.59 20.38
N THR A 80 -32.22 42.54 19.41
CA THR A 80 -33.15 43.63 19.07
C THR A 80 -34.07 43.95 20.25
N SER A 81 -34.14 43.05 21.24
CA SER A 81 -34.78 43.26 22.53
C SER A 81 -34.06 44.35 23.35
N LYS A 82 -32.72 44.38 23.33
CA LYS A 82 -31.92 45.39 24.05
C LYS A 82 -31.96 46.77 23.40
N ALA A 83 -32.08 46.82 22.06
CA ALA A 83 -32.20 48.09 21.33
C ALA A 83 -33.54 48.81 21.58
N LYS A 84 -34.60 48.07 21.88
CA LYS A 84 -35.94 48.62 22.15
C LYS A 84 -36.06 49.24 23.54
N ASP A 85 -35.24 48.79 24.49
CA ASP A 85 -35.21 49.27 25.87
C ASP A 85 -34.44 50.59 26.02
N LEU A 86 -33.53 50.89 25.08
CA LEU A 86 -32.75 52.14 25.04
C LEU A 86 -33.47 53.31 24.36
N LEU A 87 -34.63 53.07 23.75
CA LEU A 87 -35.41 54.05 22.99
C LEU A 87 -36.75 54.39 23.68
N LYS A 88 -36.92 54.07 24.96
CA LYS A 88 -38.11 54.40 25.74
C LYS A 88 -37.82 55.37 26.87
#